data_AF-A0A0T6Z9P7-F1
#
_entry.id   AF-A0A0T6Z9P7-F1
#
_cell.length_a   1.000
_cell.length_b   1.000
_cell.length_c   1.000
_cell.angle_alpha   90.00
_cell.angle_beta   90.00
_cell.angle_gamma   90.00
#
_symmetry.space_group_name_H-M   'P 1'
#
loop_
_entity.id
_entity.type
_entity.pdbx_description
1 polymer ?
#
loop_
_entity_poly.entity_id
_entity_poly.type
_entity_poly.pdbx_seq_one_letter_code
_entity_poly.pdbx_strand_id
1 'polypeptide(L)'
;MNAFATTQGEQSLHPYLDAPKFFSERWVVATVCRTDPITVEFSCSPPEGWPDVDKLRAKSHFDQYQLARRYSIQAGAELARVIDLRKKSLKVLEPMQFAAYLAENAQTDAYDLNGWNRTMYWALQRSLWFCVADLNEPATYLPLGEVA
;
A
#
# COMPACT_ATOMS: atom_id res chain seq x y z
N MET A 1 30.02 3.57 -1.99
CA MET A 1 30.20 5.01 -2.27
C MET A 1 28.85 5.68 -2.07
N ASN A 2 28.74 6.58 -1.10
CA ASN A 2 27.51 7.36 -0.92
C ASN A 2 27.51 8.46 -1.99
N ALA A 3 26.66 8.31 -3.00
CA ALA A 3 26.40 9.38 -3.95
C ALA A 3 25.56 10.44 -3.23
N PHE A 4 26.08 11.67 -3.15
CA PHE A 4 25.32 12.82 -2.69
C PHE A 4 24.44 13.31 -3.84
N ALA A 5 23.17 13.63 -3.55
CA ALA A 5 22.27 14.23 -4.53
C ALA A 5 22.89 15.52 -5.08
N THR A 6 22.99 15.62 -6.40
CA THR A 6 23.58 16.79 -7.08
C THR A 6 22.53 17.79 -7.52
N THR A 7 21.26 17.38 -7.53
CA THR A 7 20.11 18.22 -7.83
C THR A 7 19.06 18.13 -6.72
N GLN A 8 18.25 19.18 -6.54
CA GLN A 8 17.20 19.22 -5.50
C GLN A 8 16.19 18.07 -5.64
N GLY A 9 15.92 17.64 -6.88
CA GLY A 9 15.03 16.52 -7.21
C GLY A 9 15.52 15.15 -6.74
N GLU A 10 16.82 14.99 -6.52
CA GLU A 10 17.46 13.74 -6.08
C GLU A 10 17.56 13.64 -4.56
N GLN A 11 17.23 14.72 -3.83
CA GLN A 11 17.33 14.73 -2.37
C GLN A 11 16.21 13.91 -1.74
N SER A 12 16.60 12.91 -0.95
CA SER A 12 15.70 12.17 -0.06
C SER A 12 14.93 13.11 0.88
N LEU A 13 13.69 12.75 1.19
CA LEU A 13 12.87 13.45 2.16
C LEU A 13 13.46 13.38 3.58
N HIS A 14 13.60 14.52 4.23
CA HIS A 14 14.04 14.67 5.60
C HIS A 14 12.83 14.91 6.53
N PRO A 15 12.55 14.01 7.51
CA PRO A 15 11.33 14.02 8.32
C PRO A 15 10.93 15.35 8.99
N TYR A 16 11.93 16.19 9.32
CA TYR A 16 11.71 17.44 10.04
C TYR A 16 11.99 18.72 9.24
N LEU A 17 12.65 18.59 8.08
CA LEU A 17 13.11 19.75 7.31
C LEU A 17 12.31 19.93 6.02
N ASP A 18 11.65 18.87 5.56
CA ASP A 18 10.82 18.94 4.36
C ASP A 18 9.39 19.38 4.63
N ALA A 19 8.75 19.88 3.57
CA ALA A 19 7.41 20.42 3.63
C ALA A 19 6.42 19.39 4.21
N PRO A 20 5.52 19.80 5.12
CA PRO A 20 4.56 18.89 5.78
C PRO A 20 3.75 18.02 4.80
N LYS A 21 3.46 18.52 3.60
CA LYS A 21 2.73 17.80 2.54
C LYS A 21 3.31 16.42 2.22
N PHE A 22 4.62 16.22 2.32
CA PHE A 22 5.24 14.91 2.09
C PHE A 22 4.82 13.85 3.11
N PHE A 23 4.32 14.29 4.26
CA PHE A 23 3.91 13.44 5.38
C PHE A 23 2.39 13.47 5.61
N SER A 24 1.71 14.56 5.25
CA SER A 24 0.27 14.74 5.43
C SER A 24 -0.58 14.44 4.18
N GLU A 25 0.02 14.33 2.99
CA GLU A 25 -0.68 13.95 1.76
C GLU A 25 -0.19 12.59 1.25
N ARG A 26 -1.10 11.83 0.65
CA ARG A 26 -0.80 10.48 0.15
C ARG A 26 -0.14 10.57 -1.23
N TRP A 27 1.08 10.05 -1.30
CA TRP A 27 1.86 9.94 -2.53
C TRP A 27 2.42 8.52 -2.73
N VAL A 28 2.33 7.63 -1.73
CA VAL A 28 2.54 6.20 -1.91
C VAL A 28 1.19 5.50 -2.03
N VAL A 29 1.05 4.66 -3.05
CA VAL A 29 -0.15 3.85 -3.29
C VAL A 29 0.22 2.37 -3.41
N ALA A 30 -0.79 1.52 -3.32
CA ALA A 30 -0.62 0.09 -3.49
C ALA A 30 -1.74 -0.52 -4.33
N THR A 31 -1.40 -1.62 -5.01
CA THR A 31 -2.31 -2.42 -5.83
C THR A 31 -2.36 -3.83 -5.27
N VAL A 32 -3.57 -4.35 -5.06
CA VAL A 32 -3.79 -5.73 -4.60
C VAL A 32 -3.82 -6.63 -5.83
N CYS A 33 -2.88 -7.56 -5.92
CA CYS A 33 -2.67 -8.40 -7.08
C CYS A 33 -3.30 -9.78 -6.86
N ARG A 34 -4.18 -10.17 -7.78
CA ARG A 34 -4.84 -11.47 -7.82
C ARG A 34 -3.84 -12.56 -8.24
N THR A 35 -3.15 -13.09 -7.25
CA THR A 35 -2.08 -14.10 -7.38
C THR A 35 -2.29 -15.17 -6.32
N ASP A 36 -1.61 -16.30 -6.42
CA ASP A 36 -1.58 -17.31 -5.36
C ASP A 36 -0.13 -17.54 -4.88
N PRO A 37 0.23 -17.10 -3.67
CA PRO A 37 -0.59 -16.34 -2.72
C PRO A 37 -0.91 -14.92 -3.20
N ILE A 38 -2.00 -14.31 -2.69
CA ILE A 38 -2.35 -12.90 -2.98
C ILE A 38 -1.18 -11.99 -2.57
N THR A 39 -0.83 -11.03 -3.42
CA THR A 39 0.28 -10.10 -3.19
C THR A 39 -0.18 -8.63 -3.24
N VAL A 40 0.67 -7.73 -2.73
CA VAL A 40 0.48 -6.28 -2.82
C VAL A 40 1.75 -5.66 -3.42
N GLU A 41 1.56 -4.84 -4.44
CA GLU A 41 2.61 -4.04 -5.07
C GLU A 41 2.46 -2.57 -4.69
N PHE A 42 3.57 -1.88 -4.47
CA PHE A 42 3.59 -0.47 -4.06
C PHE A 42 4.22 0.39 -5.15
N SER A 43 3.68 1.59 -5.33
CA SER A 43 4.19 2.56 -6.30
C SER A 43 4.13 4.00 -5.77
N CYS A 44 4.97 4.84 -6.36
CA CYS A 44 4.96 6.29 -6.12
C CYS A 44 3.94 6.94 -7.06
N SER A 45 2.96 7.65 -6.49
CA SER A 45 1.89 8.36 -7.17
C SER A 45 1.61 9.69 -6.45
N PRO A 46 2.51 10.69 -6.57
CA PRO A 46 2.33 11.99 -5.93
C PRO A 46 1.11 12.74 -6.49
N PRO A 47 0.42 13.56 -5.68
CA PRO A 47 -0.72 14.34 -6.13
C PRO A 47 -0.43 15.19 -7.37
N GLU A 48 -1.40 15.27 -8.30
CA GLU A 48 -1.23 15.99 -9.57
C GLU A 48 -0.92 17.48 -9.36
N GLY A 49 -1.48 18.10 -8.33
CA GLY A 49 -1.25 19.50 -7.98
C GLY A 49 0.11 19.80 -7.36
N TRP A 50 0.96 18.81 -7.10
CA TRP A 50 2.31 19.07 -6.58
C TRP A 50 3.21 19.71 -7.65
N PRO A 51 4.12 20.63 -7.26
CA PRO A 51 5.20 21.08 -8.14
C PRO A 51 6.01 19.91 -8.67
N ASP A 52 6.49 20.00 -9.92
CA ASP A 52 7.21 18.90 -10.57
C ASP A 52 8.48 18.50 -9.81
N VAL A 53 9.16 19.48 -9.20
CA VAL A 53 10.32 19.20 -8.32
C VAL A 53 9.94 18.32 -7.13
N ASP A 54 8.77 18.53 -6.52
CA ASP A 54 8.35 17.75 -5.35
C ASP A 54 7.88 16.35 -5.75
N LYS A 55 7.21 16.22 -6.91
CA LYS A 55 6.89 14.92 -7.50
C LYS A 55 8.17 14.11 -7.73
N LEU A 56 9.18 14.75 -8.30
CA LEU A 56 10.48 14.14 -8.54
C LEU A 56 11.15 13.72 -7.23
N ARG A 57 11.14 14.56 -6.20
CA ARG A 57 11.71 14.24 -4.88
C ARG A 57 11.04 13.04 -4.21
N ALA A 58 9.72 12.98 -4.23
CA ALA A 58 8.98 11.83 -3.71
C ALA A 58 9.34 10.54 -4.45
N LYS A 59 9.41 10.60 -5.79
CA LYS A 59 9.85 9.48 -6.61
C LYS A 59 11.30 9.07 -6.32
N SER A 60 12.23 10.02 -6.25
CA SER A 60 13.63 9.76 -5.91
C SER A 60 13.76 9.10 -4.54
N HIS A 61 13.05 9.60 -3.53
CA HIS A 61 13.00 8.98 -2.21
C HIS A 61 12.46 7.54 -2.27
N PHE A 62 11.33 7.33 -2.97
CA PHE A 62 10.74 6.00 -3.14
C PHE A 62 11.70 4.99 -3.76
N ASP A 63 12.35 5.39 -4.85
CA ASP A 63 13.26 4.53 -5.62
C ASP A 63 14.57 4.28 -4.86
N GLN A 64 15.18 5.34 -4.29
CA GLN A 64 16.46 5.26 -3.59
C GLN A 64 16.39 4.36 -2.35
N TYR A 65 15.30 4.43 -1.59
CA TYR A 65 15.09 3.55 -0.44
C TYR A 65 14.47 2.21 -0.81
N GLN A 66 14.22 1.95 -2.09
CA GLN A 66 13.58 0.73 -2.59
C GLN A 66 12.28 0.42 -1.86
N LEU A 67 11.46 1.45 -1.64
CA LEU A 67 10.27 1.35 -0.80
C LEU A 67 9.31 0.29 -1.33
N ALA A 68 9.16 0.15 -2.65
CA ALA A 68 8.34 -0.91 -3.24
C ALA A 68 8.69 -2.30 -2.69
N ARG A 69 9.95 -2.71 -2.80
CA ARG A 69 10.42 -4.01 -2.33
C ARG A 69 10.29 -4.16 -0.81
N ARG A 70 10.71 -3.16 -0.04
CA ARG A 70 10.69 -3.23 1.43
C ARG A 70 9.27 -3.30 1.96
N TYR A 71 8.38 -2.49 1.41
CA TYR A 71 6.98 -2.45 1.80
C TYR A 71 6.26 -3.74 1.42
N SER A 72 6.48 -4.30 0.23
CA SER A 72 5.92 -5.61 -0.15
C SER A 72 6.33 -6.73 0.81
N ILE A 73 7.57 -6.75 1.29
CA ILE A 73 8.02 -7.75 2.29
C ILE A 73 7.26 -7.60 3.61
N GLN A 74 7.15 -6.38 4.13
CA GLN A 74 6.45 -6.11 5.40
C GLN A 74 4.94 -6.35 5.28
N ALA A 75 4.35 -5.88 4.19
CA ALA A 75 2.94 -6.05 3.89
C ALA A 75 2.56 -7.52 3.64
N GLY A 76 3.45 -8.36 3.11
CA GLY A 76 3.14 -9.76 2.84
C GLY A 76 2.75 -10.54 4.09
N ALA A 77 3.49 -10.37 5.19
CA ALA A 77 3.18 -11.02 6.46
C ALA A 77 1.85 -10.52 7.05
N GLU A 78 1.60 -9.21 6.98
CA GLU A 78 0.37 -8.61 7.47
C GLU A 78 -0.84 -8.98 6.59
N LEU A 79 -0.68 -9.03 5.28
CA LEU A 79 -1.70 -9.47 4.34
C LEU A 79 -2.11 -10.91 4.63
N ALA A 80 -1.15 -11.82 4.83
CA ALA A 80 -1.44 -13.20 5.20
C ALA A 80 -2.26 -13.28 6.50
N ARG A 81 -1.93 -12.45 7.50
CA ARG A 81 -2.71 -12.35 8.75
C ARG A 81 -4.12 -11.83 8.51
N VAL A 82 -4.31 -10.79 7.68
CA VAL A 82 -5.63 -10.23 7.34
C VAL A 82 -6.47 -11.26 6.58
N ILE A 83 -5.88 -12.00 5.64
CA ILE A 83 -6.55 -13.09 4.92
C ILE A 83 -6.99 -14.19 5.89
N ASP A 84 -6.12 -14.60 6.82
CA ASP A 84 -6.47 -15.60 7.84
C ASP A 84 -7.63 -15.14 8.74
N LEU A 85 -7.62 -13.88 9.16
CA LEU A 85 -8.74 -13.28 9.89
C LEU A 85 -10.02 -13.27 9.06
N ARG A 86 -9.95 -12.91 7.77
CA ARG A 86 -11.09 -12.92 6.85
C ARG A 86 -11.69 -14.31 6.71
N LYS A 87 -10.86 -15.35 6.62
CA LYS A 87 -11.29 -16.76 6.56
C LYS A 87 -11.93 -17.25 7.87
N LYS A 88 -11.52 -16.68 9.00
CA LYS A 88 -11.91 -17.13 10.35
C LYS A 88 -12.89 -16.19 11.03
N SER A 89 -12.40 -15.29 11.87
CA SER A 89 -13.22 -14.48 12.78
C SER A 89 -14.02 -13.39 12.05
N LEU A 90 -13.52 -12.90 10.92
CA LEU A 90 -14.18 -11.86 10.13
C LEU A 90 -15.02 -12.43 8.98
N LYS A 91 -15.19 -13.76 8.87
CA LYS A 91 -16.00 -14.39 7.82
C LYS A 91 -17.48 -13.99 7.88
N VAL A 92 -17.96 -13.62 9.07
CA VAL A 92 -19.35 -13.23 9.32
C VAL A 92 -19.66 -11.82 8.82
N LEU A 93 -18.63 -11.03 8.53
CA LEU A 93 -18.79 -9.66 8.08
C LEU A 93 -19.20 -9.65 6.61
N GLU A 94 -20.26 -8.91 6.31
CA GLU A 94 -20.59 -8.58 4.93
C GLU A 94 -19.47 -7.77 4.27
N PRO A 95 -19.32 -7.79 2.93
CA PRO A 95 -18.22 -7.12 2.24
C PRO A 95 -18.03 -5.64 2.65
N MET A 96 -19.12 -4.90 2.85
CA MET A 96 -19.06 -3.49 3.28
C MET A 96 -18.53 -3.34 4.71
N GLN A 97 -18.87 -4.25 5.61
CA GLN A 97 -18.39 -4.24 7.00
C GLN A 97 -16.92 -4.65 7.05
N PHE A 98 -16.50 -5.60 6.23
CA PHE A 98 -15.08 -5.96 6.10
C PHE A 98 -14.27 -4.79 5.51
N ALA A 99 -14.79 -4.09 4.50
CA ALA A 99 -14.17 -2.87 3.98
C ALA A 99 -14.04 -1.78 5.05
N ALA A 100 -15.04 -1.60 5.90
CA ALA A 100 -14.99 -0.66 7.02
C ALA A 100 -13.90 -1.03 8.05
N TYR A 101 -13.79 -2.31 8.42
CA TYR A 101 -12.69 -2.80 9.27
C TYR A 101 -11.31 -2.47 8.67
N LEU A 102 -11.13 -2.70 7.37
CA LEU A 102 -9.89 -2.35 6.68
C LEU A 102 -9.66 -0.83 6.65
N ALA A 103 -10.72 -0.03 6.50
CA ALA A 103 -10.65 1.42 6.48
C ALA A 103 -10.22 2.02 7.84
N GLU A 104 -10.68 1.46 8.96
CA GLU A 104 -10.21 1.86 10.30
C GLU A 104 -8.69 1.69 10.43
N ASN A 105 -8.16 0.56 9.97
CA ASN A 105 -6.72 0.32 9.94
C ASN A 105 -5.98 1.25 8.96
N ALA A 106 -6.61 1.66 7.86
CA ALA A 106 -6.04 2.64 6.94
C ALA A 106 -5.99 4.07 7.53
N GLN A 107 -6.89 4.38 8.47
CA GLN A 107 -7.06 5.70 9.07
C GLN A 107 -6.31 5.89 10.40
N THR A 108 -5.75 4.83 10.99
CA THR A 108 -4.98 4.93 12.24
C THR A 108 -3.85 5.95 12.15
N ASP A 109 -3.67 6.74 13.21
CA ASP A 109 -2.55 7.70 13.33
C ASP A 109 -1.32 7.07 13.99
N ALA A 110 -1.36 5.78 14.33
CA ALA A 110 -0.22 5.06 14.89
C ALA A 110 0.91 4.79 13.87
N TYR A 111 0.63 4.97 12.58
CA TYR A 111 1.57 4.72 11.48
C TYR A 111 1.56 5.89 10.48
N ASP A 112 2.68 6.06 9.78
CA ASP A 112 2.83 7.07 8.74
C ASP A 112 1.83 6.89 7.59
N LEU A 113 1.26 7.98 7.09
CA LEU A 113 0.27 7.97 6.01
C LEU A 113 0.76 7.23 4.75
N ASN A 114 2.03 7.48 4.39
CA ASN A 114 2.71 6.87 3.24
C ASN A 114 3.50 5.60 3.60
N GLY A 115 3.38 5.12 4.85
CA GLY A 115 3.98 3.88 5.29
C GLY A 115 3.28 2.66 4.67
N TRP A 116 3.99 1.52 4.65
CA TRP A 116 3.50 0.27 4.07
C TRP A 116 2.13 -0.16 4.63
N ASN A 117 1.91 -0.01 5.94
CA ASN A 117 0.73 -0.53 6.63
C ASN A 117 -0.55 0.21 6.21
N ARG A 118 -0.60 1.53 6.43
CA ARG A 118 -1.76 2.35 6.04
C ARG A 118 -1.97 2.39 4.53
N THR A 119 -0.90 2.26 3.74
CA THR A 119 -1.01 2.15 2.29
C THR A 119 -1.65 0.84 1.87
N MET A 120 -1.21 -0.29 2.45
CA MET A 120 -1.78 -1.61 2.19
C MET A 120 -3.27 -1.65 2.56
N TYR A 121 -3.64 -1.28 3.79
CA TYR A 121 -5.05 -1.29 4.22
C TYR A 121 -5.94 -0.39 3.37
N TRP A 122 -5.43 0.78 2.97
CA TRP A 122 -6.15 1.68 2.07
C TRP A 122 -6.36 1.07 0.68
N ALA A 123 -5.41 0.28 0.17
CA ALA A 123 -5.60 -0.43 -1.09
C ALA A 123 -6.59 -1.59 -0.95
N LEU A 124 -6.50 -2.36 0.14
CA LEU A 124 -7.38 -3.50 0.41
C LEU A 124 -8.85 -3.07 0.50
N GLN A 125 -9.18 -2.02 1.27
CA GLN A 125 -10.56 -1.56 1.43
C GLN A 125 -11.19 -1.06 0.13
N ARG A 126 -10.37 -0.56 -0.81
CA ARG A 126 -10.81 -0.06 -2.12
C ARG A 126 -10.85 -1.15 -3.19
N SER A 127 -10.32 -2.32 -2.88
CA SER A 127 -10.29 -3.46 -3.79
C SER A 127 -11.59 -4.24 -3.67
N LEU A 128 -12.57 -3.90 -4.51
CA LEU A 128 -13.90 -4.52 -4.49
C LEU A 128 -13.83 -6.06 -4.48
N TRP A 129 -12.96 -6.63 -5.32
CA TRP A 129 -12.82 -8.07 -5.41
C TRP A 129 -12.27 -8.67 -4.12
N PHE A 130 -11.33 -8.00 -3.46
CA PHE A 130 -10.74 -8.48 -2.21
C PHE A 130 -11.77 -8.48 -1.09
N CYS A 131 -12.65 -7.48 -1.06
CA CYS A 131 -13.71 -7.39 -0.06
C CYS A 131 -14.83 -8.41 -0.27
N VAL A 132 -15.09 -8.82 -1.52
CA VAL A 132 -16.22 -9.70 -1.88
C VAL A 132 -15.83 -11.17 -2.00
N ALA A 133 -14.60 -11.48 -2.44
CA ALA A 133 -14.17 -12.84 -2.72
C ALA A 133 -14.22 -13.76 -1.48
N ASP A 134 -14.53 -15.03 -1.70
CA ASP A 134 -14.29 -16.07 -0.71
C ASP A 134 -12.83 -16.49 -0.77
N LEU A 135 -12.03 -15.98 0.17
CA LEU A 135 -10.60 -16.23 0.15
C LEU A 135 -10.23 -17.69 0.43
N ASN A 136 -11.19 -18.55 0.84
CA ASN A 136 -11.00 -20.00 0.92
C ASN A 136 -11.05 -20.69 -0.45
N GLU A 137 -11.62 -20.02 -1.46
CA GLU A 137 -11.87 -20.55 -2.79
C GLU A 137 -11.07 -19.77 -3.83
N PRO A 138 -9.87 -20.25 -4.26
CA PRO A 138 -9.00 -19.54 -5.21
C PRO A 138 -9.68 -19.06 -6.48
N ALA A 139 -10.64 -19.83 -7.00
CA ALA A 139 -11.44 -19.47 -8.18
C ALA A 139 -12.23 -18.15 -8.04
N THR A 140 -12.45 -17.65 -6.82
CA THR A 140 -13.20 -16.41 -6.60
C THR A 140 -12.35 -15.15 -6.72
N TYR A 141 -11.02 -15.28 -6.64
CA TYR A 141 -10.09 -14.16 -6.73
C TYR A 141 -9.02 -14.29 -7.80
N LEU A 142 -8.68 -15.50 -8.26
CA LEU A 142 -7.74 -15.66 -9.37
C LEU A 142 -8.37 -15.26 -10.72
N PRO A 143 -7.58 -14.69 -11.65
CA PRO A 143 -8.05 -14.45 -13.01
C PRO A 143 -8.45 -15.75 -13.72
N LEU A 144 -9.40 -15.66 -14.66
CA LEU A 144 -9.82 -16.81 -15.48
C LEU A 144 -8.62 -17.38 -16.24
N GLY A 145 -8.31 -18.67 -16.02
CA GLY A 145 -7.17 -19.37 -16.63
C GLY A 145 -6.00 -19.66 -15.68
N GLU A 146 -6.04 -19.14 -14.45
CA GLU A 146 -5.03 -19.43 -13.40
C GLU A 146 -5.56 -20.38 -12.31
N VAL A 147 -6.77 -20.91 -12.47
CA VAL A 147 -7.33 -21.94 -11.58
C VAL A 147 -6.86 -23.30 -12.10
N ALA A 148 -5.89 -23.89 -11.41
CA ALA A 148 -5.40 -25.24 -11.67
C ALA A 148 -6.28 -26.31 -11.01
#